data_AF-A0A2V7A399-F1
#
_entry.id   AF-A0A2V7A399-F1
#
_cell.length_a   1.000
_cell.length_b   1.000
_cell.length_c   1.000
_cell.angle_alpha   90.00
_cell.angle_beta   90.00
_cell.angle_gamma   90.00
#
_symmetry.space_group_name_H-M   'P 1'
#
loop_
_entity.id
_entity.type
_entity.pdbx_description
1 polymer ?
#
loop_
_entity_poly.entity_id
_entity_poly.type
_entity_poly.pdbx_seq_one_letter_code
_entity_poly.pdbx_strand_id
1 'polypeptide(L)'
;MALVALIAGVLAGCVTLTPEQQETLDDVRRFADATAAAYNVPRIRVNVEPGTNLGIGGRYRQGNFYINVGMIYSRNLNSLVAHELAHYVLGHDVPVAGASMAQFQLAQELRELDANAKAVEILMRVKGMSEKDAVGTVVAHLRGAQRAVERGGPIAPGHRTPTAEIADLLARYPGNTLD
;
A
#
# COMPACT_ATOMS: atom_id res chain seq x y z
N MET A 1 41.58 6.33 -39.94
CA MET A 1 41.15 6.40 -38.52
C MET A 1 39.65 6.22 -38.48
N ALA A 2 39.18 5.07 -37.98
CA ALA A 2 37.75 4.77 -37.88
C ALA A 2 37.26 5.14 -36.48
N LEU A 3 36.33 6.11 -36.41
CA LEU A 3 35.68 6.54 -35.18
C LEU A 3 34.58 5.52 -34.85
N VAL A 4 34.82 4.67 -33.84
CA VAL A 4 33.80 3.75 -33.31
C VAL A 4 32.86 4.56 -32.41
N ALA A 5 31.65 4.80 -32.89
CA ALA A 5 30.57 5.37 -32.10
C ALA A 5 30.06 4.31 -31.11
N LEU A 6 30.43 4.46 -29.83
CA LEU A 6 29.91 3.64 -28.74
C LEU A 6 28.52 4.16 -28.36
N ILE A 7 27.48 3.61 -29.00
CA ILE A 7 26.09 3.77 -28.54
C ILE A 7 25.93 2.83 -27.33
N ALA A 8 26.22 3.34 -26.14
CA ALA A 8 25.90 2.65 -24.90
C ALA A 8 24.38 2.76 -24.68
N GLY A 9 23.66 1.71 -25.05
CA GLY A 9 22.22 1.59 -24.88
C GLY A 9 21.83 1.72 -23.41
N VAL A 10 20.94 2.66 -23.13
CA VAL A 10 20.21 2.76 -21.86
C VAL A 10 19.26 1.57 -21.77
N LEU A 11 19.69 0.49 -21.11
CA LEU A 11 18.81 -0.57 -20.65
C LEU A 11 17.98 -0.05 -19.47
N ALA A 12 17.02 0.84 -19.75
CA ALA A 12 15.91 1.05 -18.83
C ALA A 12 15.09 -0.25 -18.83
N GLY A 13 15.26 -1.06 -17.78
CA GLY A 13 14.58 -2.34 -17.63
C GLY A 13 13.07 -2.16 -17.62
N CYS A 14 12.45 -2.34 -18.78
CA CYS A 14 11.01 -2.51 -18.88
C CYS A 14 10.68 -3.81 -18.16
N VAL A 15 9.91 -3.73 -17.06
CA VAL A 15 9.38 -4.92 -16.40
C VAL A 15 8.37 -5.56 -17.37
N THR A 16 8.75 -6.67 -18.00
CA THR A 16 7.82 -7.46 -18.82
C THR A 16 6.97 -8.32 -17.88
N LEU A 17 5.68 -8.06 -17.84
CA LEU A 17 4.71 -8.83 -17.06
C LEU A 17 4.27 -10.07 -17.82
N THR A 18 4.03 -11.17 -17.11
CA THR A 18 3.27 -12.30 -17.65
C THR A 18 1.82 -11.88 -17.93
N PRO A 19 1.07 -12.59 -18.79
CA PRO A 19 -0.34 -12.29 -19.01
C PRO A 19 -1.19 -12.26 -17.73
N GLU A 20 -0.92 -13.17 -16.79
CA GLU A 20 -1.63 -13.25 -15.51
C GLU A 20 -1.24 -12.10 -14.57
N GLN A 21 0.03 -11.68 -14.55
CA GLN A 21 0.45 -10.47 -13.84
C GLN A 21 -0.22 -9.23 -14.39
N GLN A 22 -0.38 -9.16 -15.71
CA GLN A 22 -1.05 -8.07 -16.39
C GLN A 22 -2.54 -8.03 -16.05
N GLU A 23 -3.24 -9.17 -16.05
CA GLU A 23 -4.65 -9.25 -15.63
C GLU A 23 -4.84 -8.78 -14.19
N THR A 24 -3.96 -9.24 -13.29
CA THR A 24 -4.00 -8.83 -11.88
C THR A 24 -3.71 -7.33 -11.72
N LEU A 25 -2.77 -6.78 -12.49
CA LEU A 25 -2.51 -5.34 -12.50
C LEU A 25 -3.73 -4.55 -13.02
N ASP A 26 -4.44 -5.07 -14.01
CA ASP A 26 -5.65 -4.44 -14.53
C ASP A 26 -6.78 -4.49 -13.50
N ASP A 27 -6.87 -5.53 -12.66
CA ASP A 27 -7.75 -5.53 -11.48
C ASP A 27 -7.36 -4.47 -10.46
N VAL A 28 -6.07 -4.28 -10.18
CA VAL A 28 -5.58 -3.22 -9.30
C VAL A 28 -5.95 -1.85 -9.84
N ARG A 29 -5.80 -1.62 -11.16
CA ARG A 29 -6.21 -0.38 -11.83
C ARG A 29 -7.70 -0.14 -11.72
N ARG A 30 -8.53 -1.17 -11.97
CA ARG A 30 -9.99 -1.07 -11.79
C ARG A 30 -10.35 -0.72 -10.35
N PHE A 31 -9.68 -1.31 -9.37
CA PHE A 31 -9.91 -1.00 -7.96
C PHE A 31 -9.53 0.45 -7.62
N ALA A 32 -8.39 0.92 -8.11
CA ALA A 32 -7.95 2.31 -7.95
C ALA A 32 -8.93 3.31 -8.60
N ASP A 33 -9.37 3.05 -9.84
CA ASP A 33 -10.33 3.89 -10.55
C ASP A 33 -11.70 3.93 -9.85
N ALA A 34 -12.19 2.78 -9.37
CA ALA A 34 -13.45 2.69 -8.64
C ALA A 34 -13.37 3.41 -7.29
N THR A 35 -12.22 3.36 -6.62
CA THR A 35 -11.97 4.12 -5.39
C THR A 35 -11.97 5.61 -5.66
N ALA A 36 -11.26 6.07 -6.71
CA ALA A 36 -11.26 7.47 -7.09
C ALA A 36 -12.68 7.99 -7.37
N ALA A 37 -13.48 7.21 -8.10
CA ALA A 37 -14.89 7.53 -8.36
C ALA A 37 -15.74 7.57 -7.07
N ALA A 38 -15.60 6.59 -6.18
CA ALA A 38 -16.37 6.51 -4.94
C ALA A 38 -16.10 7.69 -3.99
N TYR A 39 -14.88 8.21 -3.99
CA TYR A 39 -14.46 9.31 -3.11
C TYR A 39 -14.43 10.68 -3.80
N ASN A 40 -14.86 10.76 -5.07
CA ASN A 40 -14.86 11.98 -5.86
C ASN A 40 -13.47 12.69 -5.88
N VAL A 41 -12.42 11.89 -6.05
CA VAL A 41 -11.03 12.35 -6.21
C VAL A 41 -10.54 12.04 -7.63
N PRO A 42 -9.50 12.72 -8.14
CA PRO A 42 -8.92 12.40 -9.44
C PRO A 42 -8.52 10.92 -9.59
N ARG A 43 -8.41 10.44 -10.82
CA ARG A 43 -7.86 9.09 -11.06
C ARG A 43 -6.38 9.07 -10.70
N ILE A 44 -5.99 8.05 -9.94
CA ILE A 44 -4.61 7.79 -9.57
C ILE A 44 -3.92 6.90 -10.61
N ARG A 45 -2.66 7.20 -10.93
CA ARG A 45 -1.86 6.33 -11.80
C ARG A 45 -1.29 5.16 -11.01
N VAL A 46 -1.51 3.95 -11.50
CA VAL A 46 -0.92 2.72 -10.97
C VAL A 46 0.29 2.33 -11.82
N ASN A 47 1.47 2.34 -11.20
CA ASN A 47 2.75 2.01 -11.82
C ASN A 47 3.31 0.75 -11.18
N VAL A 48 3.97 -0.10 -11.97
CA VAL A 48 4.69 -1.27 -11.45
C VAL A 48 6.16 -0.94 -11.33
N GLU A 49 6.75 -1.36 -10.22
CA GLU A 49 8.18 -1.25 -9.98
C GLU A 49 8.84 -2.63 -9.89
N PRO A 50 10.13 -2.72 -10.25
CA PRO A 50 10.91 -3.92 -10.02
C PRO A 50 10.87 -4.32 -8.54
N GLY A 51 10.91 -5.63 -8.30
CA GLY A 51 10.97 -6.15 -6.94
C GLY A 51 12.22 -5.65 -6.23
N THR A 52 12.05 -4.99 -5.08
CA THR A 52 13.16 -4.67 -4.19
C THR A 52 13.11 -5.58 -2.95
N ASN A 53 14.29 -5.92 -2.41
CA ASN A 53 14.41 -6.67 -1.15
C ASN A 53 14.11 -5.81 0.09
N LEU A 54 13.60 -4.59 -0.10
CA LEU A 54 13.35 -3.64 0.99
C LEU A 54 12.04 -3.91 1.75
N GLY A 55 11.29 -4.96 1.36
CA GLY A 55 10.02 -5.31 1.99
C GLY A 55 8.88 -4.32 1.70
N ILE A 56 9.09 -3.36 0.81
CA ILE A 56 8.08 -2.39 0.40
C ILE A 56 7.22 -3.03 -0.68
N GLY A 57 5.97 -3.36 -0.31
CA GLY A 57 5.02 -3.99 -1.22
C GLY A 57 4.31 -3.00 -2.16
N GLY A 58 4.15 -1.76 -1.71
CA GLY A 58 3.57 -0.66 -2.46
C GLY A 58 3.91 0.67 -1.80
N ARG A 59 3.68 1.77 -2.51
CA ARG A 59 3.67 3.11 -1.92
C ARG A 59 2.83 4.10 -2.71
N TYR A 60 2.11 4.96 -2.03
CA TYR A 60 1.54 6.18 -2.58
C TYR A 60 2.54 7.35 -2.49
N ARG A 61 2.78 8.06 -3.60
CA ARG A 61 3.62 9.26 -3.62
C ARG A 61 3.26 10.18 -4.78
N GLN A 62 3.02 11.46 -4.50
CA GLN A 62 2.84 12.51 -5.52
C GLN A 62 1.77 12.15 -6.57
N GLY A 63 0.59 11.71 -6.12
CA GLY A 63 -0.49 11.32 -7.03
C GLY A 63 -0.25 10.02 -7.83
N ASN A 64 0.73 9.21 -7.43
CA ASN A 64 1.04 7.93 -8.06
C ASN A 64 1.04 6.81 -7.02
N PHE A 65 0.44 5.68 -7.38
CA PHE A 65 0.59 4.44 -6.65
C PHE A 65 1.64 3.58 -7.38
N TYR A 66 2.67 3.17 -6.65
CA TYR A 66 3.70 2.25 -7.11
C TYR A 66 3.51 0.91 -6.43
N ILE A 67 3.34 -0.15 -7.20
CA ILE A 67 3.25 -1.53 -6.70
C ILE A 67 4.51 -2.30 -7.07
N ASN A 68 5.07 -3.02 -6.09
CA ASN A 68 6.16 -3.94 -6.32
C ASN A 68 5.65 -5.15 -7.10
N VAL A 69 6.31 -5.55 -8.20
CA VAL A 69 5.90 -6.69 -9.03
C VAL A 69 5.75 -8.00 -8.22
N GLY A 70 6.54 -8.18 -7.16
CA GLY A 70 6.46 -9.34 -6.26
C GLY A 70 5.17 -9.38 -5.42
N MET A 71 4.44 -8.27 -5.30
CA MET A 71 3.16 -8.22 -4.60
C MET A 71 1.96 -8.57 -5.48
N ILE A 72 2.12 -8.62 -6.81
CA ILE A 72 1.01 -8.90 -7.73
C ILE A 72 0.33 -10.23 -7.40
N TYR A 73 1.06 -11.23 -6.90
CA TYR A 73 0.48 -12.53 -6.51
C TYR A 73 0.28 -12.70 -5.00
N SER A 74 0.45 -11.63 -4.23
CA SER A 74 0.31 -11.72 -2.78
C SER A 74 -1.14 -11.94 -2.39
N ARG A 75 -1.36 -12.86 -1.44
CA ARG A 75 -2.67 -13.02 -0.77
C ARG A 75 -3.13 -11.74 -0.05
N ASN A 76 -2.21 -10.83 0.23
CA ASN A 76 -2.49 -9.55 0.88
C ASN A 76 -2.67 -8.40 -0.13
N LEU A 77 -2.70 -8.67 -1.44
CA LEU A 77 -2.74 -7.62 -2.47
C LEU A 77 -3.90 -6.65 -2.27
N ASN A 78 -5.12 -7.14 -2.04
CA ASN A 78 -6.27 -6.26 -1.85
C ASN A 78 -6.11 -5.34 -0.63
N SER A 79 -5.56 -5.85 0.48
CA SER A 79 -5.30 -5.03 1.67
C SER A 79 -4.22 -3.99 1.40
N LEU A 80 -3.13 -4.38 0.74
CA LEU A 80 -2.05 -3.44 0.37
C LEU A 80 -2.58 -2.33 -0.53
N VAL A 81 -3.30 -2.67 -1.60
CA VAL A 81 -3.86 -1.69 -2.52
C VAL A 81 -4.84 -0.76 -1.79
N ALA A 82 -5.71 -1.30 -0.94
CA ALA A 82 -6.64 -0.48 -0.16
C ALA A 82 -5.92 0.48 0.80
N HIS A 83 -4.81 0.05 1.42
CA HIS A 83 -3.98 0.89 2.29
C HIS A 83 -3.32 2.05 1.53
N GLU A 84 -2.71 1.78 0.38
CA GLU A 84 -2.10 2.84 -0.43
C GLU A 84 -3.14 3.81 -1.00
N LEU A 85 -4.31 3.30 -1.38
CA LEU A 85 -5.43 4.13 -1.80
C LEU A 85 -6.01 4.94 -0.64
N ALA A 86 -5.95 4.44 0.59
CA ALA A 86 -6.35 5.19 1.77
C ALA A 86 -5.45 6.41 2.00
N HIS A 87 -4.12 6.26 1.85
CA HIS A 87 -3.21 7.40 1.86
C HIS A 87 -3.56 8.44 0.79
N TYR A 88 -3.94 7.98 -0.40
CA TYR A 88 -4.37 8.88 -1.47
C TYR A 88 -5.66 9.64 -1.11
N VAL A 89 -6.70 8.92 -0.68
CA VAL A 89 -8.00 9.50 -0.32
C VAL A 89 -7.88 10.48 0.85
N LEU A 90 -6.99 10.21 1.80
CA LEU A 90 -6.75 11.07 2.97
C LEU A 90 -5.75 12.20 2.71
N GLY A 91 -5.13 12.27 1.52
CA GLY A 91 -4.14 13.31 1.20
C GLY A 91 -2.84 13.21 2.00
N HIS A 92 -2.40 11.98 2.32
CA HIS A 92 -1.22 11.72 3.14
C HIS A 92 0.13 11.96 2.42
N ASP A 93 0.14 12.52 1.21
CA ASP A 93 1.35 12.98 0.51
C ASP A 93 1.74 14.42 0.87
N VAL A 94 0.86 15.18 1.51
CA VAL A 94 1.16 16.52 2.00
C VAL A 94 2.22 16.42 3.10
N PRO A 95 3.32 17.21 3.05
CA PRO A 95 4.34 17.19 4.09
C PRO A 95 3.74 17.34 5.49
N VAL A 96 4.15 16.47 6.40
CA VAL A 96 3.83 16.62 7.82
C VAL A 96 4.52 17.87 8.35
N ALA A 97 3.76 18.83 8.87
CA ALA A 97 4.31 19.93 9.63
C ALA A 97 4.71 19.45 11.04
N GLY A 98 5.93 19.75 11.47
CA GLY A 98 6.41 19.45 12.82
C GLY A 98 7.66 20.26 13.14
N ALA A 99 7.75 20.79 14.36
CA ALA A 99 8.92 21.54 14.83
C ALA A 99 10.07 20.61 15.29
N SER A 100 9.78 19.32 15.52
CA SER A 100 10.76 18.30 15.92
C SER A 100 10.57 16.95 15.21
N MET A 101 11.62 16.13 15.20
CA MET A 101 11.57 14.76 14.64
C MET A 101 10.54 13.86 15.35
N ALA A 102 10.37 14.01 16.66
CA ALA A 102 9.39 13.23 17.42
C ALA A 102 7.95 13.57 16.99
N GLN A 103 7.64 14.85 16.76
CA GLN A 103 6.33 15.27 16.25
C GLN A 103 6.09 14.77 14.84
N PHE A 104 7.12 14.83 13.99
CA PHE A 104 7.04 14.28 12.64
C PHE A 104 6.74 12.78 12.65
N GLN A 105 7.46 12.01 13.48
CA GLN A 105 7.25 10.56 13.62
C GLN A 105 5.83 10.24 14.12
N LEU A 106 5.36 10.93 15.16
CA LEU A 106 4.01 10.73 15.70
C LEU A 106 2.93 10.99 14.64
N ALA A 107 3.08 12.05 13.85
CA ALA A 107 2.13 12.37 12.79
C ALA A 107 2.17 11.37 11.64
N GLN A 108 3.32 10.78 11.32
CA GLN A 108 3.40 9.67 10.37
C GLN A 108 2.70 8.42 10.90
N GLU A 109 2.89 8.07 12.18
CA GLU A 109 2.19 6.95 12.80
C GLU A 109 0.67 7.11 12.77
N LEU A 110 0.17 8.31 13.08
CA LEU A 110 -1.28 8.57 13.01
C LEU A 110 -1.82 8.41 11.59
N ARG A 111 -1.04 8.81 10.56
CA ARG A 111 -1.43 8.61 9.16
C ARG A 111 -1.52 7.14 8.78
N GLU A 112 -0.61 6.29 9.27
CA GLU A 112 -0.68 4.84 9.02
C GLU A 112 -1.91 4.19 9.71
N LEU A 113 -2.23 4.62 10.94
CA LEU A 113 -3.43 4.16 11.63
C LEU A 113 -4.72 4.58 10.92
N ASP A 114 -4.79 5.83 10.47
CA ASP A 114 -5.93 6.34 9.70
C ASP A 114 -6.04 5.66 8.33
N ALA A 115 -4.90 5.35 7.70
CA ALA A 115 -4.86 4.60 6.45
C ALA A 115 -5.40 3.17 6.62
N ASN A 116 -5.00 2.46 7.68
CA ASN A 116 -5.54 1.14 8.02
C ASN A 116 -7.07 1.18 8.19
N ALA A 117 -7.58 2.17 8.94
CA ALA A 117 -9.02 2.31 9.16
C ALA A 117 -9.78 2.64 7.86
N LYS A 118 -9.23 3.53 7.03
CA LYS A 118 -9.82 3.91 5.74
C LYS A 118 -9.72 2.78 4.71
N ALA A 119 -8.71 1.91 4.78
CA ALA A 119 -8.60 0.74 3.93
C ALA A 119 -9.79 -0.21 4.10
N VAL A 120 -10.26 -0.40 5.35
CA VAL A 120 -11.49 -1.18 5.63
C VAL A 120 -12.70 -0.54 4.94
N GLU A 121 -12.88 0.77 5.07
CA GLU A 121 -13.98 1.49 4.42
C GLU A 121 -13.93 1.37 2.89
N ILE A 122 -12.73 1.49 2.30
CA ILE A 122 -12.52 1.32 0.86
C ILE A 122 -12.88 -0.10 0.42
N LEU A 123 -12.45 -1.13 1.16
CA LEU A 123 -12.79 -2.53 0.86
C LEU A 123 -14.31 -2.78 0.94
N MET A 124 -14.98 -2.22 1.94
CA MET A 124 -16.44 -2.32 2.04
C MET A 124 -17.13 -1.62 0.86
N ARG A 125 -16.76 -0.36 0.61
CA ARG A 125 -17.47 0.51 -0.34
C ARG A 125 -17.20 0.15 -1.80
N VAL A 126 -15.99 -0.29 -2.12
CA VAL A 126 -15.53 -0.49 -3.50
C VAL A 126 -15.45 -1.96 -3.88
N LYS A 127 -15.08 -2.84 -2.94
CA LYS A 127 -15.05 -4.30 -3.17
C LYS A 127 -16.31 -5.01 -2.67
N GLY A 128 -17.24 -4.29 -2.04
CA GLY A 128 -18.51 -4.85 -1.56
C GLY A 128 -18.36 -5.82 -0.40
N MET A 129 -17.23 -5.76 0.33
CA MET A 129 -16.98 -6.66 1.46
C MET A 129 -17.89 -6.33 2.64
N SER A 130 -18.25 -7.36 3.42
CA SER A 130 -18.80 -7.13 4.76
C SER A 130 -17.74 -6.45 5.65
N GLU A 131 -18.17 -5.76 6.71
CA GLU A 131 -17.22 -5.17 7.66
C GLU A 131 -16.27 -6.24 8.24
N LYS A 132 -16.81 -7.42 8.59
CA LYS A 132 -16.02 -8.55 9.10
C LYS A 132 -14.94 -9.00 8.12
N ASP A 133 -15.28 -9.14 6.84
CA ASP A 133 -14.32 -9.58 5.83
C ASP A 133 -13.29 -8.50 5.52
N ALA A 134 -13.69 -7.23 5.52
CA ALA A 134 -12.80 -6.09 5.29
C ALA A 134 -11.79 -5.92 6.43
N VAL A 135 -12.26 -5.93 7.69
CA VAL A 135 -11.39 -5.92 8.88
C VAL A 135 -10.48 -7.14 8.88
N GLY A 136 -11.02 -8.34 8.64
CA GLY A 136 -10.24 -9.57 8.56
C GLY A 136 -9.14 -9.52 7.50
N THR A 137 -9.41 -8.90 6.35
CA THR A 137 -8.44 -8.69 5.26
C THR A 137 -7.27 -7.79 5.69
N VAL A 138 -7.54 -6.67 6.36
CA VAL A 138 -6.50 -5.76 6.85
C VAL A 138 -5.72 -6.40 8.02
N VAL A 139 -6.41 -7.06 8.96
CA VAL A 139 -5.76 -7.79 10.06
C VAL A 139 -4.84 -8.90 9.53
N ALA A 140 -5.27 -9.68 8.54
CA ALA A 140 -4.46 -10.75 7.95
C ALA A 140 -3.16 -10.21 7.33
N HIS A 141 -3.22 -9.03 6.69
CA HIS A 141 -2.05 -8.32 6.20
C HIS A 141 -1.13 -7.90 7.34
N LEU A 142 -1.65 -7.23 8.38
CA LEU A 142 -0.86 -6.80 9.55
C LEU A 142 -0.23 -8.00 10.28
N ARG A 143 -0.91 -9.14 10.37
CA ARG A 143 -0.34 -10.40 10.89
C ARG A 143 0.78 -10.94 10.00
N GLY A 144 0.70 -10.72 8.69
CA GLY A 144 1.79 -10.98 7.76
C GLY A 144 3.03 -10.15 8.09
N ALA A 145 2.85 -8.84 8.32
CA ALA A 145 3.92 -7.94 8.75
C ALA A 145 4.48 -8.33 10.12
N GLN A 146 3.62 -8.71 11.08
CA GLN A 146 4.03 -9.21 12.39
C GLN A 146 4.98 -10.40 12.28
N ARG A 147 4.63 -11.41 11.48
CA ARG A 147 5.50 -12.58 11.25
C ARG A 147 6.84 -12.20 10.61
N ALA A 148 6.89 -11.14 9.80
CA ALA A 148 8.14 -10.66 9.22
C ALA A 148 9.02 -9.99 10.30
N VAL A 149 8.42 -9.14 11.15
CA VAL A 149 9.12 -8.49 12.28
C VAL A 149 9.61 -9.51 13.30
N GLU A 150 8.81 -10.51 13.65
CA GLU A 150 9.19 -11.61 14.56
C GLU A 150 10.37 -12.44 14.03
N ARG A 151 10.56 -12.49 12.71
CA ARG A 151 11.73 -13.13 12.06
C ARG A 151 12.93 -12.18 11.92
N GLY A 152 12.92 -11.03 12.56
CA GLY A 152 14.00 -10.04 12.52
C GLY A 152 13.91 -9.04 11.35
N GLY A 153 12.77 -8.99 10.65
CA GLY A 153 12.51 -7.94 9.66
C GLY A 153 12.35 -6.56 10.33
N PRO A 154 12.68 -5.46 9.64
CA PRO A 154 12.49 -4.13 10.19
C PRO A 154 11.01 -3.75 10.22
N ILE A 155 10.64 -2.85 11.14
CA ILE A 155 9.39 -2.10 11.05
C ILE A 155 9.58 -1.01 9.99
N ALA A 156 8.65 -0.91 9.05
CA ALA A 156 8.71 0.10 8.00
C ALA A 156 8.63 1.52 8.61
N PRO A 157 9.39 2.51 8.09
CA PRO A 157 9.36 3.87 8.60
C PRO A 157 7.93 4.44 8.66
N GLY A 158 7.58 5.12 9.75
CA GLY A 158 6.25 5.67 9.98
C GLY A 158 5.23 4.70 10.60
N HIS A 159 5.46 3.39 10.52
CA HIS A 159 4.58 2.39 11.13
C HIS A 159 4.85 2.20 12.62
N ARG A 160 3.80 1.81 13.35
CA ARG A 160 3.94 1.25 14.70
C ARG A 160 4.26 -0.24 14.61
N THR A 161 4.39 -0.89 15.77
CA THR A 161 4.44 -2.36 15.77
C THR A 161 3.13 -2.91 15.19
N PRO A 162 3.17 -4.02 14.42
CA PRO A 162 1.96 -4.61 13.85
C PRO A 162 0.89 -4.93 14.91
N THR A 163 1.30 -5.34 16.11
CA THR A 163 0.38 -5.57 17.24
C THR A 163 -0.35 -4.30 17.66
N ALA A 164 0.35 -3.15 17.71
CA ALA A 164 -0.27 -1.87 18.05
C ALA A 164 -1.24 -1.40 16.97
N GLU A 165 -0.91 -1.57 15.68
CA GLU A 165 -1.81 -1.21 14.58
C GLU A 165 -3.05 -2.11 14.54
N ILE A 166 -2.91 -3.41 14.81
CA ILE A 166 -4.06 -4.32 14.93
C ILE A 166 -4.96 -3.89 16.09
N ALA A 167 -4.39 -3.56 17.25
CA ALA A 167 -5.17 -3.13 18.41
C ALA A 167 -5.95 -1.83 18.12
N ASP A 168 -5.32 -0.86 17.47
CA ASP A 168 -5.99 0.38 17.05
C ASP A 168 -7.12 0.10 16.06
N LEU A 169 -6.88 -0.74 15.05
CA LEU A 169 -7.88 -1.11 14.06
C LEU A 169 -9.11 -1.78 14.71
N LEU A 170 -8.89 -2.75 15.59
CA LEU A 170 -9.99 -3.45 16.28
C LEU A 170 -10.75 -2.52 17.25
N ALA A 171 -10.06 -1.55 17.86
CA ALA A 171 -10.73 -0.53 18.69
C ALA A 171 -11.65 0.38 17.86
N ARG A 172 -11.30 0.66 16.60
CA ARG A 172 -12.16 1.43 15.66
C ARG A 172 -13.32 0.61 15.10
N TYR A 173 -13.22 -0.73 15.11
CA TYR A 173 -14.24 -1.66 14.61
C TYR A 173 -14.63 -2.70 15.68
N PRO A 174 -15.25 -2.29 16.81
CA PRO A 174 -15.38 -3.11 18.01
C PRO A 174 -16.28 -4.36 17.85
N GLY A 175 -17.08 -4.45 16.78
CA GLY A 175 -17.85 -5.66 16.44
C GLY A 175 -17.00 -6.81 15.90
N ASN A 176 -15.70 -6.59 15.70
CA ASN A 176 -14.77 -7.54 15.11
C ASN A 176 -13.74 -7.90 16.18
N THR A 177 -13.97 -9.00 16.89
CA THR A 177 -12.97 -9.59 17.79
C THR A 177 -12.18 -10.67 17.06
N LEU A 178 -10.94 -10.88 17.49
CA LEU A 178 -10.14 -12.01 17.03
C LEU A 178 -10.69 -13.27 17.73
N ASP A 179 -11.52 -14.03 17.02
CA ASP A 179 -11.87 -15.40 17.42
C ASP A 179 -10.67 -16.35 17.20
#